data_AF-K0Q3Y4-F1
#
_entry.id   AF-K0Q3Y4-F1
#
_cell.length_a   1.000
_cell.length_b   1.000
_cell.length_c   1.000
_cell.angle_alpha   90.00
_cell.angle_beta   90.00
_cell.angle_gamma   90.00
#
_symmetry.space_group_name_H-M   'P 1'
#
loop_
_entity.id
_entity.type
_entity.pdbx_description
1 polymer ?
#
loop_
_entity_poly.entity_id
_entity_poly.type
_entity_poly.pdbx_seq_one_letter_code
_entity_poly.pdbx_strand_id
1 'polypeptide(L)' 'MKSKRKKQAVDDAIEALPDTVLAIAAYWRMSEQEKKSVSADLRSLVRTGRPDPCPCGSGKKFKKCCGTGS' A
#
# COMPACT_ATOMS: atom_id res chain seq x y z
N MET A 1 1.88 -10.28 31.88
CA MET A 1 2.67 -9.85 30.69
C MET A 1 1.82 -9.24 29.55
N LYS A 2 0.70 -9.85 29.12
CA LYS A 2 -0.15 -9.29 28.03
C LYS A 2 -0.71 -7.88 28.31
N SER A 3 -1.08 -7.58 29.55
CA SER A 3 -1.60 -6.27 29.95
C SER A 3 -0.58 -5.14 29.76
N LYS A 4 0.70 -5.42 30.03
CA LYS A 4 1.81 -4.46 29.86
C LYS A 4 2.06 -4.10 28.39
N ARG A 5 1.92 -5.06 27.46
CA ARG A 5 2.03 -4.81 26.01
C ARG A 5 0.87 -3.97 25.47
N LYS A 6 -0.35 -4.19 25.97
CA LYS A 6 -1.50 -3.36 25.60
C LYS A 6 -1.34 -1.92 26.07
N LYS A 7 -0.87 -1.72 27.31
CA LYS A 7 -0.60 -0.38 27.84
C LYS A 7 0.47 0.33 27.00
N GLN A 8 1.60 -0.34 26.73
CA GLN A 8 2.66 0.21 25.89
C GLN A 8 2.15 0.63 24.52
N ALA A 9 1.37 -0.22 23.84
CA ALA A 9 0.82 0.13 22.53
C ALA A 9 -0.12 1.35 22.56
N VAL A 10 -0.81 1.59 23.67
CA VAL A 10 -1.65 2.78 23.85
C VAL A 10 -0.77 4.01 24.11
N ASP A 11 0.25 3.89 24.95
CA ASP A 11 1.20 4.96 25.23
C ASP A 11 1.94 5.39 23.94
N ASP A 12 2.43 4.42 23.15
CA ASP A 12 3.07 4.66 21.85
C ASP A 12 2.11 5.36 20.86
N ALA A 13 0.83 4.97 20.86
CA ALA A 13 -0.17 5.59 20.00
C ALA A 13 -0.46 7.03 20.43
N ILE A 14 -0.51 7.31 21.74
CA ILE A 14 -0.69 8.66 22.28
C ILE A 14 0.50 9.55 21.89
N GLU A 15 1.72 9.04 22.01
CA GLU A 15 2.93 9.75 21.60
C GLU A 15 2.93 10.09 20.10
N ALA A 16 2.37 9.21 19.26
CA ALA A 16 2.24 9.42 17.81
C ALA A 16 1.06 10.32 17.39
N LEU A 17 0.14 10.67 18.30
CA LEU A 17 -1.06 11.46 17.95
C LEU A 17 -0.75 12.82 17.31
N PRO A 18 0.20 13.64 17.83
CA PRO A 18 0.45 14.97 17.28
C PRO A 18 0.87 14.91 15.80
N ASP A 19 1.85 14.05 15.48
CA ASP A 19 2.34 13.89 14.11
C ASP A 19 1.26 13.32 13.19
N THR A 20 0.47 12.37 13.69
CA THR A 20 -0.65 11.80 12.94
C THR A 20 -1.70 12.85 12.59
N VAL A 21 -2.07 13.71 13.54
CA VAL A 21 -3.03 14.80 13.31
C VAL A 21 -2.49 15.80 12.30
N LEU A 22 -1.21 16.18 12.41
CA LEU A 22 -0.56 17.08 11.46
C LEU A 22 -0.51 16.48 10.06
N ALA A 23 -0.19 15.18 9.93
CA ALA A 23 -0.17 14.47 8.66
C ALA A 23 -1.55 14.44 7.99
N ILE A 24 -2.62 14.20 8.77
CA ILE A 24 -4.00 14.27 8.27
C ILE A 24 -4.31 15.69 7.80
N ALA A 25 -4.03 16.71 8.61
CA ALA A 25 -4.29 18.10 8.23
C ALA A 25 -3.53 18.51 6.96
N ALA A 26 -2.27 18.09 6.83
CA ALA A 26 -1.47 18.30 5.64
C ALA A 26 -2.09 17.62 4.43
N TYR A 27 -2.54 16.36 4.55
CA TYR A 27 -3.21 15.63 3.48
C TYR A 27 -4.42 16.39 2.92
N TRP A 28 -5.27 16.96 3.78
CA TRP A 28 -6.42 17.73 3.33
C TRP A 28 -6.06 19.07 2.67
N ARG A 29 -4.89 19.65 2.99
CA ARG A 29 -4.37 20.86 2.35
C ARG A 29 -3.63 20.61 1.03
N MET A 30 -3.19 19.39 0.77
CA MET A 30 -2.56 19.01 -0.50
C MET A 30 -3.53 19.22 -1.66
N SER A 31 -3.01 19.64 -2.81
CA SER A 31 -3.81 19.72 -4.03
C SER A 31 -4.27 18.32 -4.47
N GLU A 32 -5.39 18.24 -5.17
CA GLU A 32 -5.87 16.96 -5.74
C GLU A 32 -4.84 16.32 -6.69
N GLN A 33 -4.02 17.14 -7.36
CA GLN A 33 -2.93 16.68 -8.21
C GLN A 33 -1.81 15.99 -7.40
N GLU A 34 -1.44 16.55 -6.25
CA GLU A 34 -0.44 15.95 -5.35
C GLU A 34 -0.96 14.65 -4.72
N LYS A 35 -2.21 14.64 -4.25
CA LYS A 35 -2.86 13.42 -3.74
C LYS A 35 -2.85 12.29 -4.77
N LYS A 36 -3.14 12.61 -6.04
CA LYS A 36 -3.15 11.64 -7.14
C LYS A 36 -1.75 11.06 -7.38
N SER A 37 -0.69 11.88 -7.32
CA SER A 37 0.70 11.43 -7.48
C SER A 37 1.13 10.46 -6.38
N VAL A 38 0.95 10.81 -5.10
CA VAL A 38 1.28 9.94 -3.95
C VAL A 38 0.55 8.60 -4.04
N SER A 39 -0.73 8.61 -4.41
CA SER A 39 -1.50 7.37 -4.57
C SER A 39 -1.09 6.54 -5.79
N ALA A 40 -0.50 7.14 -6.82
CA ALA A 40 0.03 6.43 -7.99
C ALA A 40 1.36 5.73 -7.65
N ASP A 41 2.23 6.39 -6.89
CA ASP A 41 3.46 5.80 -6.38
C ASP A 41 3.21 4.63 -5.43
N LEU A 42 2.28 4.76 -4.49
CA LEU A 42 1.91 3.61 -3.63
C LEU A 42 1.37 2.43 -4.43
N ARG A 43 0.59 2.68 -5.48
CA ARG A 43 0.11 1.62 -6.39
C ARG A 43 1.23 1.01 -7.22
N SER A 44 2.27 1.76 -7.55
CA SER A 44 3.42 1.26 -8.29
C SER A 44 4.27 0.33 -7.42
N LEU A 45 4.46 0.68 -6.14
CA LEU A 45 5.14 -0.14 -5.13
C LEU A 45 4.40 -1.46 -4.84
N VAL A 46 3.06 -1.43 -4.77
CA VAL A 46 2.22 -2.62 -4.54
C VAL A 46 2.06 -3.47 -5.80
N ARG A 47 2.45 -2.96 -6.98
CA ARG A 47 2.44 -3.72 -8.24
C ARG A 47 3.64 -4.67 -8.36
N THR A 48 3.89 -5.46 -7.32
CA THR A 48 4.74 -6.64 -7.40
C THR A 48 4.04 -7.71 -8.23
N GLY A 49 4.30 -7.63 -9.54
CA GLY A 49 3.79 -8.57 -10.52
C GLY A 49 4.20 -8.11 -11.90
N ARG A 50 5.41 -8.48 -12.31
CA ARG A 50 5.86 -8.36 -13.69
C ARG A 50 4.80 -9.05 -14.58
N PRO A 51 4.31 -8.41 -15.66
CA PRO A 51 3.39 -9.05 -16.58
C PRO A 51 4.19 -10.01 -17.46
N ASP A 52 4.80 -11.03 -16.86
CA ASP A 52 5.65 -11.93 -17.61
C ASP A 52 4.83 -12.63 -18.70
N PRO A 53 5.36 -12.68 -19.94
CA PRO A 53 4.76 -13.47 -20.99
C PRO A 53 4.69 -14.92 -20.53
N CYS A 54 3.63 -15.60 -20.92
CA CYS A 54 3.41 -16.98 -20.52
C CYS A 54 4.53 -17.87 -21.08
N PRO A 55 5.18 -18.72 -20.27
CA PRO A 55 6.31 -19.54 -20.73
C PRO A 55 5.91 -20.59 -21.77
N CYS A 56 4.61 -20.79 -22.04
CA CYS A 56 4.12 -21.65 -23.11
C CYS A 56 4.29 -21.06 -24.53
N GLY A 57 4.86 -19.85 -24.66
CA GLY A 57 5.12 -19.23 -25.96
C GLY A 57 3.91 -18.56 -26.62
N SER A 58 2.78 -18.46 -25.93
CA SER A 58 1.54 -17.88 -26.49
C SER A 58 1.58 -16.35 -26.68
N GLY A 59 2.60 -15.67 -26.16
CA GLY A 59 2.69 -14.20 -26.13
C GLY A 59 1.69 -13.51 -25.19
N LYS A 60 0.79 -14.26 -24.56
CA LYS A 60 -0.20 -13.75 -23.59
C LYS A 60 0.43 -13.63 -22.20
N LYS A 61 -0.10 -12.77 -21.32
CA LYS A 61 0.31 -12.71 -19.90
C LYS A 61 -0.02 -14.03 -19.20
N PHE A 62 0.85 -14.51 -18.31
CA PHE A 62 0.66 -15.78 -17.58
C PHE A 62 -0.76 -15.95 -16.98
N LYS A 63 -1.26 -14.94 -16.24
CA LYS A 63 -2.61 -14.95 -15.61
C LYS A 63 -3.79 -15.04 -16.60
N LYS A 64 -3.58 -14.75 -17.89
CA LYS A 64 -4.60 -14.85 -18.96
C LYS A 64 -4.35 -16.04 -19.90
N CYS A 65 -3.42 -16.93 -19.55
CA CYS A 65 -3.07 -18.09 -20.33
C CYS A 65 -2.97 -19.31 -19.40
N CYS A 66 -1.78 -19.87 -19.15
CA CYS A 66 -1.61 -21.06 -18.30
C CYS A 66 -1.99 -20.84 -16.82
N GLY A 67 -1.98 -19.59 -16.33
CA GLY A 67 -2.44 -19.25 -14.98
C GLY A 67 -3.96 -19.18 -14.84
N THR A 68 -4.72 -19.41 -15.92
CA THR A 68 -6.19 -19.46 -15.94
C THR A 68 -6.70 -20.89 -15.84
N GLY A 69 -5.92 -21.80 -15.25
CA GLY A 69 -6.27 -23.21 -15.10
C GLY A 69 -7.66 -23.37 -14.52
N SER A 70 -8.52 -24.06 -15.27
CA SER A 70 -9.59 -24.88 -14.71
C SER A 70 -8.99 -25.97 -13.83
#